data_AF-A0A077PDV0-F1
#
_entry.id   AF-A0A077PDV0-F1
#
_cell.length_a   1.000
_cell.length_b   1.000
_cell.length_c   1.000
_cell.angle_alpha   90.00
_cell.angle_beta   90.00
_cell.angle_gamma   90.00
#
_symmetry.space_group_name_H-M   'P 1'
#
loop_
_entity.id
_entity.type
_entity.pdbx_description
1 polymer ?
#
loop_
_entity_poly.entity_id
_entity_poly.type
_entity_poly.pdbx_seq_one_letter_code
_entity_poly.pdbx_strand_id
1 'polypeptide(L)'
;MFLSYVNLPELKCQPGWFILSYDRPYYSDDSSIAIELCQSFDRLIGFHKKTGYYFDARYEGDEYSPGGRINGTFSVTFQRFNFDINTSGYGDSTSTEKLKTDSIREFSRLLNDFVERAEQQ
;
A
#
# COMPACT_ATOMS: atom_id res chain seq x y z
N MET A 1 -7.58 -32.46 1.19
CA MET A 1 -6.31 -31.75 1.43
C MET A 1 -6.70 -30.43 2.06
N PHE A 2 -6.47 -30.26 3.37
CA PHE A 2 -6.88 -29.06 4.09
C PHE A 2 -5.99 -27.91 3.62
N LEU A 3 -6.56 -26.95 2.89
CA LEU A 3 -5.94 -25.64 2.71
C LEU A 3 -5.93 -25.01 4.10
N SER A 4 -4.80 -25.08 4.79
CA SER A 4 -4.54 -24.22 5.92
C SER A 4 -4.71 -22.80 5.42
N TYR A 5 -5.76 -22.11 5.85
CA TYR A 5 -5.87 -20.65 5.72
C TYR A 5 -4.68 -20.06 6.45
N VAL A 6 -3.58 -19.86 5.72
CA VAL A 6 -2.52 -18.98 6.19
C VAL A 6 -3.18 -17.61 6.17
N ASN A 7 -3.46 -17.04 7.35
CA ASN A 7 -3.86 -15.64 7.44
C ASN A 7 -2.73 -14.82 6.80
N LEU A 8 -2.93 -14.41 5.55
CA LEU A 8 -1.97 -13.60 4.85
C LEU A 8 -2.01 -12.19 5.44
N PRO A 9 -0.88 -11.47 5.46
CA PRO A 9 -0.88 -10.10 5.94
C PRO A 9 -1.84 -9.24 5.13
N GLU A 10 -2.59 -8.37 5.79
CA GLU A 10 -3.57 -7.49 5.16
C GLU A 10 -3.11 -6.04 5.26
N LEU A 11 -3.44 -5.23 4.26
CA LEU A 11 -3.48 -3.78 4.38
C LEU A 11 -4.88 -3.37 4.82
N LYS A 12 -4.97 -2.54 5.85
CA LYS A 12 -6.24 -1.95 6.31
C LYS A 12 -6.21 -0.45 6.09
N CYS A 13 -7.24 0.05 5.42
CA CYS A 13 -7.42 1.46 5.12
C CYS A 13 -8.80 1.90 5.61
N GLN A 14 -8.88 3.05 6.26
CA GLN A 14 -10.14 3.71 6.61
C GLN A 14 -10.84 4.27 5.36
N PRO A 15 -12.09 4.74 5.47
CA PRO A 15 -12.75 5.39 4.33
C PRO A 15 -11.99 6.62 3.82
N GLY A 16 -12.07 6.90 2.51
CA GLY A 16 -11.39 8.03 1.86
C GLY A 16 -10.09 7.67 1.13
N TRP A 17 -9.65 6.41 1.21
CA TRP A 17 -8.58 5.87 0.38
C TRP A 17 -9.10 5.44 -1.00
N PHE A 18 -8.41 5.91 -2.04
CA PHE A 18 -8.46 5.33 -3.37
C PHE A 18 -7.28 4.37 -3.52
N ILE A 19 -7.56 3.09 -3.72
CA ILE A 19 -6.55 2.04 -3.86
C ILE A 19 -6.65 1.40 -5.24
N LEU A 20 -5.52 1.24 -5.93
CA LEU A 20 -5.39 0.46 -7.14
C LEU A 20 -4.59 -0.81 -6.82
N SER A 21 -5.26 -1.96 -6.87
CA SER A 21 -4.64 -3.29 -6.72
C SER A 21 -4.74 -4.00 -8.05
N TYR A 22 -3.60 -4.36 -8.64
CA TYR A 22 -3.54 -4.86 -10.03
C TYR A 22 -4.21 -3.89 -11.02
N ASP A 23 -5.29 -4.32 -11.67
CA ASP A 23 -6.12 -3.57 -12.62
C ASP A 23 -7.46 -3.12 -12.00
N ARG A 24 -7.67 -3.34 -10.69
CA ARG A 24 -8.94 -3.08 -10.02
C ARG A 24 -8.84 -1.89 -9.08
N PRO A 25 -9.59 -0.80 -9.34
CA PRO A 25 -9.72 0.30 -8.40
C PRO A 25 -10.69 -0.06 -7.28
N TYR A 26 -10.33 0.32 -6.06
CA TYR A 26 -11.14 0.22 -4.85
C TYR A 26 -11.24 1.61 -4.22
N TYR A 27 -12.45 2.04 -3.92
CA TYR A 27 -12.71 3.30 -3.23
C TYR A 27 -14.00 3.17 -2.44
N SER A 28 -14.01 3.66 -1.21
CA SER A 28 -15.20 3.76 -0.38
C SER A 28 -15.10 4.98 0.54
N ASP A 29 -16.18 5.75 0.59
CA ASP A 29 -16.34 6.88 1.52
C ASP A 29 -16.94 6.45 2.87
N ASP A 30 -17.54 5.26 2.95
CA ASP A 30 -18.33 4.83 4.11
C ASP A 30 -17.80 3.57 4.79
N SER A 31 -16.92 2.82 4.15
CA SER A 31 -16.44 1.53 4.65
C SER A 31 -14.93 1.44 4.59
N SER A 32 -14.34 0.81 5.60
CA SER A 32 -12.92 0.45 5.56
C SER A 32 -12.67 -0.59 4.47
N ILE A 33 -11.45 -0.56 3.95
CA ILE A 33 -10.96 -1.49 2.93
C ILE A 33 -9.93 -2.39 3.59
N ALA A 34 -10.07 -3.70 3.42
CA ALA A 34 -9.06 -4.69 3.78
C ALA A 34 -8.58 -5.39 2.50
N ILE A 35 -7.28 -5.35 2.26
CA ILE A 35 -6.65 -5.95 1.07
C ILE A 35 -5.65 -6.98 1.54
N GLU A 36 -5.90 -8.25 1.25
CA GLU A 36 -4.94 -9.32 1.47
C GLU A 36 -3.72 -9.13 0.55
N LEU A 37 -2.53 -9.11 1.14
CA LEU A 37 -1.27 -9.12 0.40
C LEU A 37 -1.02 -10.56 -0.07
N CYS A 38 -1.71 -10.93 -1.14
CA CYS A 38 -1.76 -12.29 -1.65
C CYS A 38 -0.49 -12.69 -2.43
N GLN A 39 -0.45 -13.96 -2.83
CA GLN A 39 0.71 -14.56 -3.49
C GLN A 39 1.14 -13.80 -4.74
N SER A 40 0.21 -13.36 -5.56
CA SER A 40 0.50 -12.69 -6.83
C SER A 40 0.75 -11.19 -6.70
N PHE A 41 0.92 -10.63 -5.50
CA PHE A 41 1.04 -9.19 -5.30
C PHE A 41 2.23 -8.59 -6.07
N ASP A 42 1.96 -7.86 -7.15
CA ASP A 42 3.00 -7.15 -7.91
C ASP A 42 3.12 -5.68 -7.49
N ARG A 43 1.97 -4.98 -7.43
CA ARG A 43 1.90 -3.55 -7.14
C ARG A 43 0.55 -3.14 -6.56
N LEU A 44 0.61 -2.24 -5.59
CA LEU A 44 -0.53 -1.60 -4.94
C LEU A 44 -0.24 -0.12 -4.77
N ILE A 45 -1.16 0.70 -5.25
CA ILE A 45 -1.06 2.16 -5.16
C ILE A 45 -2.20 2.64 -4.30
N GLY A 46 -1.93 3.51 -3.34
CA GLY A 46 -2.95 4.15 -2.54
C GLY A 46 -2.83 5.66 -2.54
N PHE A 47 -3.97 6.34 -2.55
CA PHE A 47 -4.07 7.78 -2.41
C PHE A 47 -5.19 8.15 -1.45
N HIS A 48 -4.88 8.94 -0.43
CA HIS A 48 -5.86 9.44 0.53
C HIS A 48 -6.27 10.86 0.19
N LYS A 49 -7.52 11.02 -0.27
CA LYS A 49 -8.03 12.26 -0.87
C LYS A 49 -7.91 13.48 0.05
N LYS A 50 -8.15 13.30 1.35
CA LYS A 50 -8.22 14.41 2.31
C LYS A 50 -6.84 14.93 2.72
N THR A 51 -5.89 14.02 2.93
CA THR A 51 -4.58 14.34 3.50
C THR A 51 -3.49 14.47 2.44
N GLY A 52 -3.79 14.07 1.20
CA GLY A 52 -2.86 14.12 0.07
C GLY A 52 -1.75 13.09 0.17
N TYR A 53 -1.87 12.10 1.05
CA TYR A 53 -0.92 11.02 1.17
C TYR A 53 -1.07 10.01 0.04
N TYR A 54 0.07 9.51 -0.41
CA TYR A 54 0.21 8.57 -1.50
C TYR A 54 1.19 7.48 -1.10
N PHE A 55 0.92 6.24 -1.48
CA PHE A 55 1.91 5.17 -1.43
C PHE A 55 1.93 4.36 -2.72
N ASP A 56 3.12 3.86 -3.07
CA ASP A 56 3.36 2.93 -4.16
C ASP A 56 4.13 1.74 -3.58
N ALA A 57 3.39 0.68 -3.29
CA ALA A 57 3.85 -0.56 -2.70
C ALA A 57 4.05 -1.59 -3.81
N ARG A 58 5.22 -2.23 -3.88
CA ARG A 58 5.59 -3.15 -4.95
C ARG A 58 6.38 -4.32 -4.41
N TYR A 59 6.26 -5.45 -5.09
CA TYR A 59 7.24 -6.51 -4.96
C TYR A 59 8.16 -6.52 -6.19
N GLU A 60 9.46 -6.55 -5.95
CA GLU A 60 10.51 -6.54 -6.96
C GLU A 60 11.21 -7.91 -6.95
N GLY A 61 10.86 -8.80 -7.87
CA GLY A 61 11.45 -10.14 -7.98
C GLY A 61 10.68 -11.06 -8.92
N ASP A 62 11.02 -12.35 -8.90
CA ASP A 62 10.21 -13.40 -9.53
C ASP A 62 8.90 -13.59 -8.78
N GLU A 63 7.83 -14.03 -9.48
CA GLU A 63 6.47 -14.25 -8.96
C GLU A 63 6.44 -14.57 -7.46
N TYR A 64 5.78 -13.69 -6.69
CA TYR A 64 5.72 -13.84 -5.24
C TYR A 64 4.94 -15.13 -4.88
N SER A 65 5.46 -15.88 -3.91
CA SER A 65 4.86 -17.14 -3.45
C SER A 65 4.96 -17.25 -1.92
N PRO A 66 3.95 -16.81 -1.16
CA PRO A 66 3.84 -17.00 0.28
C PRO A 66 3.96 -18.48 0.65
N GLY A 67 4.96 -18.79 1.45
CA GLY A 67 5.33 -20.17 1.84
C GLY A 67 6.49 -20.76 1.04
N GLY A 68 6.88 -20.13 -0.07
CA GLY A 68 8.11 -20.41 -0.81
C GLY A 68 9.30 -19.57 -0.33
N ARG A 69 10.45 -19.77 -0.97
CA ARG A 69 11.61 -18.89 -0.79
C ARG A 69 11.31 -17.54 -1.43
N ILE A 70 11.38 -16.47 -0.64
CA ILE A 70 11.26 -15.11 -1.17
C ILE A 70 12.55 -14.83 -1.95
N ASN A 71 12.43 -14.68 -3.27
CA ASN A 71 13.54 -14.39 -4.18
C ASN A 71 13.52 -12.93 -4.66
N GLY A 72 12.83 -12.06 -3.93
CA GLY A 72 12.65 -10.65 -4.28
C GLY A 72 12.66 -9.75 -3.05
N THR A 73 12.32 -8.49 -3.26
CA THR A 73 12.27 -7.46 -2.22
C THR A 73 10.97 -6.69 -2.33
N PHE A 74 10.29 -6.52 -1.20
CA PHE A 74 9.15 -5.61 -1.10
C PHE A 74 9.67 -4.19 -0.94
N SER A 75 9.11 -3.26 -1.71
CA SER A 75 9.43 -1.85 -1.63
C SER A 75 8.15 -1.03 -1.48
N VAL A 76 8.23 0.06 -0.71
CA VAL A 76 7.17 1.05 -0.66
C VAL A 76 7.78 2.43 -0.78
N THR A 77 7.20 3.25 -1.64
CA THR A 77 7.46 4.69 -1.69
C THR A 77 6.23 5.40 -1.16
N PHE A 78 6.42 6.20 -0.13
CA PHE A 78 5.40 7.07 0.45
C PHE A 78 5.68 8.51 0.05
N GLN A 79 4.64 9.25 -0.32
CA GLN A 79 4.73 10.66 -0.70
C GLN A 79 3.56 11.43 -0.09
N ARG A 80 3.78 12.70 0.22
CA ARG A 80 2.72 13.64 0.61
C ARG A 80 2.64 14.76 -0.39
N PHE A 81 1.47 14.97 -0.96
CA PHE A 81 1.22 16.06 -1.88
C PHE A 81 0.48 17.20 -1.18
N ASN A 82 0.91 18.43 -1.42
CA ASN A 82 0.17 19.61 -1.03
C ASN A 82 -0.59 20.15 -2.25
N PHE A 83 -1.92 20.06 -2.20
CA PHE A 83 -2.81 20.54 -3.26
C PHE A 83 -3.33 21.98 -3.02
N ASP A 84 -3.07 22.55 -1.84
CA ASP A 84 -3.44 23.94 -1.53
C ASP A 84 -2.50 24.95 -2.22
N ILE A 85 -1.29 24.49 -2.58
CA ILE A 85 -0.34 25.28 -3.36
C ILE A 85 -0.67 25.06 -4.83
N ASN A 86 -1.28 26.09 -5.44
CA ASN A 86 -1.85 26.09 -6.78
C ASN A 86 -0.80 25.86 -7.88
N THR A 87 -0.43 24.60 -8.07
CA THR A 87 0.62 24.13 -8.99
C THR A 87 -0.03 23.40 -10.16
N SER A 88 -0.72 24.14 -11.04
CA SER A 88 -1.05 23.69 -12.41
C SER A 88 -1.66 22.26 -12.55
N GLY A 89 -2.42 21.80 -11.56
CA GLY A 89 -3.08 20.49 -11.56
C GLY A 89 -2.31 19.31 -10.96
N TYR A 90 -1.07 19.50 -10.50
CA TYR A 90 -0.27 18.48 -9.80
C TYR A 90 0.26 19.06 -8.51
N GLY A 91 -0.19 18.55 -7.35
CA GLY A 91 0.32 19.02 -6.05
C GLY A 91 1.83 18.81 -5.94
N ASP A 92 2.51 19.70 -5.23
CA ASP A 92 3.94 19.55 -4.95
C ASP A 92 4.16 18.44 -3.91
N SER A 93 5.10 17.54 -4.20
CA SER A 93 5.54 16.53 -3.24
C SER A 93 6.31 17.20 -2.10
N THR A 94 5.70 17.28 -0.93
CA THR A 94 6.29 17.90 0.28
C THR A 94 7.17 16.94 1.07
N SER A 95 6.97 15.63 0.90
CA SER A 95 7.82 14.61 1.50
C SER A 95 7.88 13.37 0.63
N THR A 96 8.99 12.63 0.71
CA THR A 96 9.14 11.31 0.09
C THR A 96 9.94 10.41 1.02
N GLU A 97 9.40 9.24 1.32
CA GLU A 97 10.05 8.20 2.12
C GLU A 97 10.06 6.89 1.33
N LYS A 98 11.17 6.16 1.36
CA LYS A 98 11.34 4.91 0.62
C LYS A 98 11.85 3.84 1.57
N LEU A 99 11.18 2.70 1.57
CA LEU A 99 11.56 1.55 2.38
C LEU A 99 11.61 0.28 1.53
N LYS A 100 12.48 -0.64 1.94
CA LYS A 100 12.64 -1.96 1.32
C LYS A 100 12.85 -3.03 2.40
N THR A 101 12.29 -4.21 2.18
CA THR A 101 12.48 -5.38 3.04
C THR A 101 12.26 -6.66 2.23
N ASP A 102 12.93 -7.75 2.59
CA ASP A 102 12.71 -9.08 2.01
C ASP A 102 11.63 -9.88 2.77
N SER A 103 11.02 -9.30 3.82
CA SER A 103 10.03 -9.93 4.67
C SER A 103 8.63 -9.35 4.43
N ILE A 104 7.69 -10.17 3.95
CA ILE A 104 6.29 -9.76 3.76
C ILE A 104 5.63 -9.28 5.07
N ARG A 105 6.00 -9.90 6.21
CA ARG A 105 5.42 -9.53 7.51
C ARG A 105 5.90 -8.17 7.96
N GLU A 106 7.18 -7.89 7.77
CA GLU A 106 7.73 -6.58 8.06
C GLU A 106 7.16 -5.53 7.10
N PHE A 107 7.08 -5.87 5.81
CA PHE A 107 6.50 -5.00 4.79
C PHE A 107 5.06 -4.60 5.12
N SER A 108 4.21 -5.58 5.45
CA SER A 108 2.82 -5.34 5.83
C SER A 108 2.73 -4.46 7.08
N ARG A 109 3.56 -4.72 8.09
CA ARG A 109 3.60 -3.87 9.30
C ARG A 109 3.97 -2.44 8.95
N LEU A 110 5.05 -2.24 8.21
CA LEU A 110 5.49 -0.91 7.79
C LEU A 110 4.38 -0.20 7.02
N LEU A 111 3.80 -0.85 6.01
CA LEU A 111 2.74 -0.28 5.17
C LEU A 111 1.51 0.13 5.99
N ASN A 112 1.04 -0.71 6.92
CA ASN A 112 -0.07 -0.35 7.81
C ASN A 112 0.30 0.80 8.75
N ASP A 113 1.50 0.80 9.34
CA ASP A 113 1.98 1.91 10.19
C ASP A 113 2.05 3.24 9.41
N PHE A 114 2.30 3.22 8.09
CA PHE A 114 2.20 4.41 7.24
C PHE A 114 0.76 4.85 7.02
N VAL A 115 -0.12 3.92 6.66
CA VAL A 115 -1.53 4.22 6.40
C VAL A 115 -2.19 4.81 7.66
N GLU A 116 -1.95 4.22 8.82
CA GLU A 116 -2.48 4.72 10.08
C GLU A 116 -1.98 6.15 10.39
N ARG A 117 -0.68 6.42 10.20
CA ARG A 117 -0.13 7.77 10.36
C ARG A 117 -0.71 8.78 9.35
N ALA A 118 -0.99 8.33 8.13
CA ALA A 118 -1.59 9.16 7.10
C ALA A 118 -3.06 9.51 7.38
N GLU A 119 -3.77 8.64 8.12
CA GLU A 119 -5.16 8.81 8.54
C GLU A 119 -5.31 9.70 9.79
N GLN A 120 -4.28 9.77 10.64
CA GLN A 120 -4.29 10.55 11.88
C GLN A 120 -3.92 12.04 11.71
N GLN A 121 -3.56 12.49 10.50
CA GLN A 121 -3.21 13.89 10.19
C GLN A 121 -4.42 14.69 9.70
#